data_AF-X1LCT3-F1
#
_entry.id   AF-X1LCT3-F1
#
_cell.length_a   1.000
_cell.length_b   1.000
_cell.length_c   1.000
_cell.angle_alpha   90.00
_cell.angle_beta   90.00
_cell.angle_gamma   90.00
#
_symmetry.space_group_name_H-M   'P 1'
#
loop_
_entity.id
_entity.type
_entity.pdbx_description
1 polymer ?
#
loop_
_entity_poly.entity_id
_entity_poly.type
_entity_poly.pdbx_seq_one_letter_code
_entity_poly.pdbx_strand_id
1 'polypeptide(L)' 'QRLEREIGACEAEIARLGERLKDGAFLSKAPAEVVDKERGKLQACKDKLVRLRQELAQFG' A
#
# COMPACT_ATOMS: atom_id res chain seq x y z
N GLN A 1 -10.27 9.80 -14.77
CA GLN A 1 -8.98 10.47 -15.03
C GLN A 1 -7.80 9.51 -14.76
N ARG A 2 -6.57 9.84 -15.19
CA ARG A 2 -5.38 8.98 -14.99
C ARG A 2 -4.98 8.89 -13.50
N LEU A 3 -5.05 10.00 -12.77
CA LEU A 3 -4.77 10.08 -11.32
C LEU A 3 -5.69 9.19 -10.49
N GLU A 4 -7.00 9.23 -10.72
CA GLU A 4 -7.98 8.39 -10.01
C GLU A 4 -7.72 6.88 -10.19
N ARG A 5 -7.30 6.46 -11.39
CA ARG A 5 -6.93 5.05 -11.64
C ARG A 5 -5.67 4.67 -10.87
N GLU A 6 -4.70 5.57 -10.79
CA GLU A 6 -3.46 5.33 -10.05
C GLU A 6 -3.70 5.28 -8.53
N ILE A 7 -4.59 6.13 -8.02
CA ILE A 7 -5.09 6.10 -6.65
C ILE A 7 -5.76 4.75 -6.36
N GLY A 8 -6.69 4.32 -7.21
CA GLY A 8 -7.38 3.04 -7.05
C GLY A 8 -6.42 1.83 -7.06
N ALA A 9 -5.39 1.86 -7.91
CA ALA A 9 -4.34 0.84 -7.92
C ALA A 9 -3.54 0.83 -6.61
N CYS A 10 -3.13 2.01 -6.11
CA CYS A 10 -2.42 2.12 -4.84
C CYS A 10 -3.28 1.63 -3.66
N GLU A 11 -4.57 1.97 -3.64
CA GLU A 11 -5.51 1.53 -2.61
C GLU A 11 -5.69 0.01 -2.60
N ALA A 12 -5.83 -0.60 -3.78
CA ALA A 12 -5.93 -2.05 -3.92
C ALA A 12 -4.64 -2.76 -3.43
N GLU A 13 -3.48 -2.18 -3.71
CA GLU A 13 -2.19 -2.72 -3.25
C GLU A 13 -2.02 -2.57 -1.73
N ILE A 14 -2.39 -1.43 -1.17
CA ILE A 14 -2.41 -1.20 0.29
C ILE A 14 -3.36 -2.19 0.98
N ALA A 15 -4.53 -2.44 0.42
CA ALA A 15 -5.49 -3.40 0.97
C ALA A 15 -4.89 -4.81 0.99
N ARG A 16 -4.34 -5.28 -0.14
CA ARG A 16 -3.72 -6.62 -0.24
C ARG A 16 -2.54 -6.78 0.72
N LEU A 17 -1.62 -5.81 0.75
CA LEU A 17 -0.47 -5.84 1.66
C LEU A 17 -0.91 -5.75 3.13
N GLY A 18 -1.92 -4.93 3.41
CA GLY A 18 -2.50 -4.79 4.74
C GLY A 18 -3.17 -6.06 5.25
N GLU A 19 -3.93 -6.76 4.40
CA GLU A 19 -4.50 -8.08 4.74
C GLU A 19 -3.40 -9.11 4.99
N ARG A 20 -2.40 -9.17 4.11
CA ARG A 20 -1.28 -10.09 4.26
C ARG A 20 -0.48 -9.84 5.54
N LEU A 21 -0.28 -8.59 5.92
CA LEU A 21 0.38 -8.21 7.17
C LEU A 21 -0.50 -8.34 8.43
N LYS A 22 -1.78 -8.66 8.27
CA LYS A 22 -2.69 -9.05 9.36
C LYS A 22 -2.88 -10.57 9.44
N ASP A 23 -2.52 -11.31 8.40
CA ASP A 23 -2.59 -12.75 8.38
C ASP A 23 -1.57 -13.34 9.36
N GLY A 24 -2.06 -13.84 10.48
CA GLY A 24 -1.24 -14.46 11.52
C GLY A 24 -0.42 -15.64 11.02
N ALA A 25 -0.91 -16.40 10.03
CA ALA A 25 -0.16 -17.52 9.45
C ALA A 25 1.01 -17.03 8.58
N PHE A 26 0.84 -15.90 7.90
CA PHE A 26 1.94 -15.25 7.19
C PHE A 26 2.97 -14.70 8.18
N LEU A 27 2.55 -13.97 9.20
CA LEU A 27 3.47 -13.39 10.20
C LEU A 27 4.24 -14.45 10.98
N SER A 28 3.64 -15.61 11.25
CA SER A 28 4.31 -16.68 12.01
C SER A 28 5.26 -17.53 11.18
N LYS A 29 5.05 -17.61 9.86
CA LYS A 29 5.82 -18.49 8.95
C LYS A 29 6.81 -17.73 8.07
N ALA A 30 6.56 -16.44 7.82
CA ALA A 30 7.42 -15.63 6.97
C ALA A 30 8.68 -15.20 7.74
N PRO A 31 9.86 -15.19 7.09
CA PRO A 31 11.06 -14.60 7.65
C PRO A 31 10.85 -13.10 7.98
N ALA A 32 11.51 -12.61 9.02
CA ALA A 32 11.42 -11.20 9.44
C ALA A 32 11.75 -10.25 8.28
N GLU A 33 12.77 -10.55 7.47
CA GLU A 33 13.14 -9.74 6.30
C GLU A 33 11.98 -9.61 5.28
N VAL A 34 11.20 -10.68 5.11
CA VAL A 34 10.04 -10.68 4.20
C VAL A 34 8.93 -9.82 4.79
N VAL A 35 8.63 -9.98 6.09
CA VAL A 35 7.62 -9.16 6.78
C VAL A 35 7.99 -7.69 6.74
N ASP A 36 9.26 -7.35 6.98
CA ASP A 36 9.76 -5.98 6.93
C ASP A 36 9.73 -5.39 5.52
N LYS A 37 10.06 -6.19 4.49
CA LYS A 37 9.87 -5.78 3.09
C LYS A 37 8.41 -5.48 2.77
N GLU A 38 7.48 -6.34 3.18
CA GLU A 38 6.05 -6.13 2.94
C GLU A 38 5.54 -4.88 3.69
N ARG A 39 6.02 -4.64 4.92
CA ARG A 39 5.74 -3.40 5.67
C ARG A 39 6.30 -2.17 4.98
N GLY A 40 7.53 -2.24 4.47
CA GLY A 40 8.15 -1.17 3.71
C GLY A 40 7.38 -0.84 2.43
N LYS A 41 6.95 -1.86 1.67
CA LYS A 41 6.07 -1.69 0.51
C LYS A 41 4.75 -1.04 0.89
N LEU A 42 4.10 -1.52 1.95
CA LEU A 42 2.84 -0.97 2.43
C LEU A 42 2.99 0.53 2.76
N GLN A 43 4.07 0.90 3.44
CA GLN A 43 4.32 2.30 3.79
C GLN A 43 4.57 3.14 2.53
N ALA A 44 5.41 2.67 1.60
CA ALA A 44 5.68 3.37 0.35
C ALA A 44 4.40 3.58 -0.49
N CYS A 45 3.52 2.57 -0.58
CA CYS A 45 2.24 2.70 -1.25
C CYS A 45 1.32 3.72 -0.56
N LYS A 46 1.27 3.73 0.79
CA LYS A 46 0.50 4.73 1.56
C LYS A 46 1.02 6.15 1.32
N ASP A 47 2.33 6.34 1.37
CA ASP A 47 2.95 7.65 1.12
C ASP A 47 2.67 8.14 -0.30
N LYS A 48 2.76 7.23 -1.28
CA LYS A 48 2.39 7.52 -2.67
C LYS A 48 0.91 7.89 -2.79
N LEU A 49 0.02 7.14 -2.15
CA LEU A 49 -1.42 7.42 -2.17
C LEU A 49 -1.74 8.81 -1.61
N VAL A 50 -1.09 9.20 -0.51
CA VAL A 50 -1.25 10.54 0.08
C VAL A 50 -0.87 11.62 -0.94
N ARG A 51 0.27 11.48 -1.60
CA ARG A 51 0.74 12.44 -2.62
C ARG A 51 -0.22 12.51 -3.81
N LEU A 52 -0.68 11.37 -4.32
CA LEU A 52 -1.62 11.33 -5.45
C LEU A 52 -2.97 11.96 -5.09
N ARG A 53 -3.47 11.72 -3.87
CA ARG A 53 -4.71 12.35 -3.39
C ARG A 53 -4.56 13.85 -3.21
N GLN A 54 -3.41 14.32 -2.73
CA GLN A 54 -3.10 15.76 -2.66
C GLN A 54 -3.05 16.39 -4.05
N GLU A 55 -2.38 15.74 -5.01
CA GLU A 55 -2.32 16.21 -6.40
C GLU A 55 -3.70 16.26 -7.05
N LEU A 56 -4.52 15.22 -6.86
CA LEU A 56 -5.91 15.20 -7.33
C LEU A 56 -6.74 16.30 -6.66
N ALA A 57 -6.58 16.56 -5.36
CA ALA A 57 -7.31 17.63 -4.69
C ALA A 57 -6.87 19.04 -5.16
N GLN A 58 -5.62 19.18 -5.63
CA GLN A 58 -5.07 20.45 -6.07
C GLN A 58 -5.33 20.74 -7.56
N PHE A 59 -5.40 19.71 -8.40
CA PHE A 59 -5.46 19.85 -9.87
C PHE A 59 -6.56 19.03 -10.56
N GLY A 60 -7.35 18.25 -9.81
CA GLY A 60 -8.36 17.32 -10.32
C GLY A 60 -9.71 17.96 -10.59
#